data_AF-A0A838IZE9-F1
#
_entry.id   AF-A0A838IZE9-F1
#
_cell.length_a   1.000
_cell.length_b   1.000
_cell.length_c   1.000
_cell.angle_alpha   90.00
_cell.angle_beta   90.00
_cell.angle_gamma   90.00
#
_symmetry.space_group_name_H-M   'P 1'
#
loop_
_entity.id
_entity.type
_entity.pdbx_description
1 polymer ?
#
loop_
_entity_poly.entity_id
_entity_poly.type
_entity_poly.pdbx_seq_one_letter_code
_entity_poly.pdbx_strand_id
1 'polypeptide(L)' 'MSIGIALLVVGVTLGGWARRAFRAHGQPTDPGRPTLALISTGVFAYSRNPLYLGGIAVVVGPALVLGLPWMVVL' A
#
# COMPACT_ATOMS: atom_id res chain seq x y z
N MET A 1 12.68 11.81 11.82
CA MET A 1 11.93 10.76 12.53
C MET A 1 10.42 10.84 12.31
N SER A 2 9.74 11.95 12.65
CA SER A 2 8.27 12.04 12.56
C SER A 2 7.68 11.77 11.17
N ILE A 3 8.35 12.24 10.11
CA ILE A 3 7.94 11.97 8.71
C ILE A 3 7.99 10.48 8.38
N GLY A 4 9.04 9.77 8.82
CA GLY A 4 9.18 8.34 8.54
C GLY A 4 8.11 7.49 9.23
N ILE A 5 7.75 7.85 10.47
CA ILE A 5 6.63 7.21 11.20
C ILE A 5 5.31 7.50 10.47
N ALA A 6 5.07 8.75 10.07
CA ALA A 6 3.86 9.11 9.33
C ALA A 6 3.73 8.32 8.02
N LEU A 7 4.83 8.16 7.26
CA LEU A 7 4.85 7.34 6.04
C LEU A 7 4.53 5.88 6.33
N LEU A 8 5.09 5.30 7.39
CA LEU A 8 4.80 3.92 7.77
C LEU A 8 3.31 3.74 8.11
N VAL A 9 2.72 4.65 8.87
CA VAL A 9 1.28 4.61 9.20
C VAL A 9 0.42 4.77 7.95
N VAL A 10 0.73 5.72 7.07
CA VAL A 10 0.02 5.89 5.79
C VAL A 10 0.14 4.64 4.92
N GLY A 11 1.32 4.03 4.87
CA GLY A 11 1.54 2.84 4.05
C GLY A 11 0.73 1.63 4.53
N VAL A 12 0.73 1.38 5.85
CA VAL A 12 -0.07 0.30 6.46
C VAL A 12 -1.57 0.55 6.29
N THR A 13 -2.03 1.78 6.46
CA THR A 13 -3.45 2.13 6.31
C THR A 13 -3.93 1.99 4.86
N LEU A 14 -3.16 2.46 3.88
CA LEU A 14 -3.45 2.24 2.45
C LEU A 14 -3.51 0.75 2.10
N GLY A 15 -2.53 -0.03 2.57
CA GLY A 15 -2.50 -1.47 2.35
C GLY A 15 -3.70 -2.19 2.94
N GLY A 16 -4.06 -1.86 4.18
CA GLY A 16 -5.24 -2.38 4.86
C GLY A 16 -6.55 -2.01 4.15
N TRP A 17 -6.67 -0.76 3.70
CA TRP A 17 -7.86 -0.25 3.02
C TRP A 17 -8.06 -0.90 1.65
N ALA A 18 -7.00 -1.03 0.86
CA ALA A 18 -7.03 -1.72 -0.44
C ALA A 18 -7.41 -3.20 -0.28
N ARG A 19 -6.80 -3.90 0.68
CA ARG A 19 -7.14 -5.31 0.97
C ARG A 19 -8.58 -5.45 1.45
N ARG A 20 -9.10 -4.50 2.24
CA ARG A 20 -10.51 -4.50 2.65
C ARG A 20 -11.44 -4.32 1.46
N ALA A 21 -11.12 -3.42 0.53
CA ALA A 21 -11.91 -3.22 -0.69
C ALA A 21 -11.90 -4.47 -1.59
N PHE A 22 -10.75 -5.13 -1.76
CA PHE A 22 -10.67 -6.40 -2.49
C PHE A 22 -11.51 -7.50 -1.85
N ARG A 23 -11.39 -7.70 -0.52
CA ARG A 23 -12.22 -8.68 0.22
C ARG A 23 -13.70 -8.41 0.07
N ALA A 24 -14.12 -7.14 0.14
CA ALA A 24 -15.53 -6.76 0.01
C ALA A 24 -16.13 -7.08 -1.38
N HIS A 25 -15.30 -7.14 -2.42
CA HIS A 25 -15.71 -7.48 -3.78
C HIS A 25 -15.32 -8.90 -4.20
N GLY A 26 -14.86 -9.75 -3.26
CA GLY A 26 -14.42 -11.12 -3.55
C GLY A 26 -13.22 -11.20 -4.49
N GLN A 27 -12.42 -10.13 -4.61
CA GLN A 27 -11.29 -10.08 -5.52
C GLN A 27 -10.04 -10.69 -4.86
N PRO A 28 -9.33 -11.62 -5.52
CA PRO A 28 -8.07 -12.15 -5.02
C PRO A 28 -7.00 -11.05 -4.99
N THR A 29 -6.21 -11.02 -3.92
CA THR A 29 -5.03 -10.14 -3.85
C THR A 29 -3.77 -10.80 -4.43
N ASP A 30 -3.78 -12.13 -4.57
CA ASP A 30 -2.63 -12.88 -5.04
C ASP A 30 -2.44 -12.72 -6.55
N PRO A 31 -1.21 -12.47 -7.01
CA PRO A 31 -0.89 -12.42 -8.44
C PRO A 31 -1.27 -13.72 -9.17
N GLY A 32 -1.63 -13.61 -10.44
CA GLY A 32 -1.92 -14.78 -11.30
C GLY A 32 -3.34 -15.34 -11.15
N ARG A 33 -4.15 -14.79 -10.24
CA ARG A 33 -5.59 -15.06 -10.18
C ARG A 33 -6.36 -14.14 -11.16
N PRO A 34 -7.45 -14.61 -11.78
CA PRO A 34 -8.25 -13.76 -12.67
C PRO A 34 -8.90 -12.61 -11.90
N THR A 35 -8.93 -11.43 -12.53
CA THR A 35 -9.62 -10.25 -12.00
C THR A 35 -11.11 -10.33 -12.35
N LEU A 36 -11.97 -10.44 -11.34
CA LEU A 36 -13.42 -10.66 -11.55
C LEU A 36 -14.23 -9.37 -11.73
N ALA A 37 -13.82 -8.27 -11.07
CA ALA A 37 -14.48 -6.98 -11.17
C ALA A 37 -13.48 -5.82 -11.06
N LEU A 38 -13.77 -4.71 -11.75
CA LEU A 38 -13.03 -3.46 -11.58
C LEU A 38 -13.58 -2.70 -10.38
N ILE A 39 -12.74 -2.46 -9.38
CA ILE A 39 -13.09 -1.69 -8.18
C ILE A 39 -12.66 -0.23 -8.39
N SER A 40 -13.61 0.70 -8.39
CA SER A 40 -13.37 2.14 -8.56
C SER A 40 -13.79 2.97 -7.35
N THR A 41 -14.20 2.33 -6.25
CA THR A 41 -14.71 2.97 -5.03
C THR A 41 -13.70 2.88 -3.88
N GLY A 42 -13.92 3.69 -2.84
CA GLY A 42 -13.03 3.73 -1.66
C GLY A 42 -11.63 4.20 -2.03
N VAL A 43 -10.60 3.49 -1.56
CA VAL A 43 -9.20 3.85 -1.84
C VAL A 43 -8.87 3.84 -3.34
N PHE A 44 -9.57 3.02 -4.13
CA PHE A 44 -9.36 2.91 -5.56
C PHE A 44 -9.94 4.09 -6.37
N ALA A 45 -10.74 4.96 -5.74
CA ALA A 45 -11.17 6.22 -6.33
C ALA A 45 -10.04 7.27 -6.37
N TYR A 46 -9.06 7.16 -5.46
CA TYR A 46 -7.94 8.10 -5.36
C TYR A 46 -6.71 7.64 -6.14
N SER A 47 -6.47 6.32 -6.20
CA SER A 47 -5.34 5.73 -6.93
C SER A 47 -5.69 4.35 -7.43
N ARG A 48 -5.21 3.98 -8.63
CA ARG A 48 -5.35 2.63 -9.18
C ARG A 48 -4.42 1.61 -8.51
N ASN A 49 -3.34 2.08 -7.89
CA ASN A 49 -2.27 1.24 -7.33
C ASN A 49 -2.00 1.52 -5.83
N PRO A 50 -3.01 1.51 -4.96
CA PRO A 50 -2.86 1.89 -3.55
C PRO A 50 -1.99 0.91 -2.75
N LEU A 51 -1.94 -0.38 -3.14
CA LEU A 51 -1.03 -1.37 -2.54
C LEU A 51 0.43 -1.03 -2.80
N TYR A 52 0.77 -0.58 -4.02
CA TYR A 52 2.14 -0.20 -4.38
C TYR A 52 2.55 1.08 -3.68
N LEU A 53 1.67 2.10 -3.65
CA LEU A 53 1.92 3.32 -2.89
C LEU A 53 2.12 3.03 -1.41
N GLY A 54 1.30 2.13 -0.84
CA GLY A 54 1.45 1.68 0.53
C GLY A 54 2.77 0.95 0.78
N GLY A 55 3.17 0.06 -0.14
CA GLY A 55 4.45 -0.65 -0.08
C GLY A 55 5.64 0.29 -0.10
N ILE A 56 5.67 1.27 -1.02
CA ILE A 56 6.72 2.29 -1.07
C ILE A 56 6.79 3.06 0.25
N ALA A 57 5.67 3.50 0.80
CA ALA A 57 5.64 4.22 2.06
C ALA A 57 6.13 3.37 3.25
N VAL A 58 5.83 2.07 3.27
CA VAL A 58 6.31 1.10 4.27
C VAL A 58 7.82 0.82 4.13
N VAL A 59 8.41 0.96 2.94
CA VAL A 59 9.88 0.84 2.76
C VAL A 59 10.58 2.15 3.14
N VAL A 60 10.09 3.29 2.63
CA VAL A 60 10.71 4.61 2.83
C VAL A 60 10.59 5.07 4.29
N GLY A 61 9.48 4.78 4.96
CA GLY A 61 9.26 5.19 6.35
C GLY A 61 10.35 4.70 7.31
N PRO A 62 10.55 3.37 7.44
CA PRO A 62 11.66 2.78 8.19
C PRO A 62 13.04 3.24 7.72
N ALA A 63 13.27 3.36 6.40
CA ALA A 63 14.55 3.84 5.87
C ALA A 63 14.90 5.23 6.45
N LEU A 64 13.91 6.13 6.57
CA LEU A 64 14.08 7.46 7.16
C LEU A 64 14.18 7.44 8.70
N VAL A 65 13.47 6.52 9.38
CA VAL A 65 13.54 6.40 10.85
C VAL A 65 14.89 5.85 11.29
N LEU A 66 15.41 4.87 10.56
CA LEU A 66 16.65 4.16 10.88
C LEU A 66 17.90 4.81 10.27
N GLY A 67 17.73 5.79 9.36
CA GLY A 67 18.86 6.42 8.67
C GLY A 67 19.55 5.49 7.67
N LEU A 68 18.79 4.58 7.03
CA LEU A 68 19.28 3.55 6.12
C LEU A 68 18.79 3.80 4.68
N PRO A 69 19.34 4.79 3.96
CA PRO A 69 18.82 5.19 2.65
C PRO A 69 18.91 4.10 1.58
N TRP A 70 19.83 3.14 1.73
CA TRP A 70 19.97 2.01 0.81
C TRP A 70 18.73 1.10 0.76
N MET A 71 17.91 1.08 1.83
CA MET A 71 16.68 0.28 1.87
C MET A 71 15.67 0.68 0.78
N VAL A 72 15.75 1.90 0.26
CA VAL A 72 14.81 2.41 -0.76
C VAL A 72 15.07 1.82 -2.16
N VAL A 73 16.26 1.30 -2.40
CA VAL A 73 16.70 0.81 -3.72
C VAL A 73 16.72 -0.73 -3.81
N LEU A 74 16.48 -1.42 -2.69
CA LEU A 74 16.31 -2.88 -2.63
C LEU A 74 14.89 -3.30 -3.03
#